data_AF-A0A5N8VGA3-F1
#
_entry.id   AF-A0A5N8VGA3-F1
#
_cell.length_a   1.000
_cell.length_b   1.000
_cell.length_c   1.000
_cell.angle_alpha   90.00
_cell.angle_beta   90.00
_cell.angle_gamma   90.00
#
_symmetry.space_group_name_H-M   'P 1'
#
loop_
_entity.id
_entity.type
_entity.pdbx_description
1 polymer ?
#
loop_
_entity_poly.entity_id
_entity_poly.type
_entity_poly.pdbx_seq_one_letter_code
_entity_poly.pdbx_strand_id
1 'polypeptide(L)'
;MSGVFGQAADWLEFGRPSGGEPLCVHHGPACELGTVELPEIYRMVVEARQRLGMTVPPLDEHRVATPAEAAEYRREFDAALAEAQARNAAVEAELRGEPL
;
A
#
# COMPACT_ATOMS: atom_id res chain seq x y z
N MET A 1 -0.90 1.28 -20.86
CA MET A 1 -0.44 0.17 -20.00
C MET A 1 0.40 0.79 -18.90
N SER A 2 -0.23 1.30 -17.83
CA SER A 2 0.52 1.74 -16.64
C SER A 2 0.64 0.55 -15.71
N GLY A 3 1.83 -0.04 -15.67
CA GLY A 3 2.15 -1.05 -14.67
C GLY A 3 2.32 -0.41 -13.29
N VAL A 4 2.29 -1.25 -12.25
CA VAL A 4 2.45 -0.92 -10.82
C VAL A 4 3.63 0.03 -10.55
N PHE A 5 4.71 -0.05 -11.34
CA PHE A 5 5.87 0.85 -11.22
C PHE A 5 5.60 2.30 -11.63
N GLY A 6 4.62 2.56 -12.51
CA GLY A 6 4.22 3.92 -12.88
C GLY A 6 3.51 4.64 -11.74
N GLN A 7 2.65 3.93 -11.00
CA GLN A 7 1.88 4.53 -9.89
C GLN A 7 2.76 5.02 -8.73
N ALA A 8 3.80 4.28 -8.36
CA ALA A 8 4.70 4.68 -7.28
C ALA A 8 5.56 5.89 -7.67
N ALA A 9 6.01 5.97 -8.92
CA ALA A 9 6.75 7.12 -9.45
C ALA A 9 5.86 8.37 -9.53
N ASP A 10 4.63 8.22 -10.02
CA ASP A 10 3.66 9.33 -10.11
C ASP A 10 3.32 9.91 -8.73
N TRP A 11 3.29 9.10 -7.68
CA TRP A 11 3.03 9.61 -6.31
C TRP A 11 4.20 10.37 -5.71
N LEU A 12 5.43 10.02 -6.09
CA LEU A 12 6.62 10.78 -5.68
C LEU A 12 6.67 12.15 -6.36
N GLU A 13 6.18 12.25 -7.60
CA GLU A 13 6.24 13.47 -8.42
C GLU A 13 5.02 14.40 -8.21
N PHE A 14 3.81 13.85 -8.14
CA PHE A 14 2.55 14.64 -8.14
C PHE A 14 1.73 14.52 -6.85
N GLY A 15 2.18 13.71 -5.90
CA GLY A 15 1.38 13.34 -4.73
C GLY A 15 0.28 12.34 -5.08
N ARG A 16 -0.35 11.77 -4.05
CA ARG A 16 -1.40 10.75 -4.24
C ARG A 16 -2.76 11.41 -4.55
N PRO A 17 -3.59 10.85 -5.46
CA PRO A 17 -4.97 11.31 -5.66
C PRO A 17 -5.74 11.36 -4.33
N SER A 18 -6.47 12.45 -4.12
CA SER A 18 -7.14 12.76 -2.86
C SER A 18 -8.21 11.72 -2.49
N GLY A 19 -8.08 11.17 -1.28
CA GLY A 19 -9.04 10.41 -0.47
C GLY A 19 -10.41 10.08 -1.08
N GLY A 20 -10.54 8.88 -1.64
CA GLY A 20 -11.82 8.33 -2.08
C GLY A 20 -11.75 6.86 -2.49
N GLU A 21 -10.57 6.38 -2.88
CA GLU A 21 -10.37 4.98 -3.27
C GLU A 21 -10.34 4.03 -2.06
N PRO A 22 -10.94 2.83 -2.15
CA PRO A 22 -10.86 1.83 -1.10
C PRO A 22 -9.40 1.46 -0.81
N LEU A 23 -9.03 1.46 0.47
CA LEU A 23 -7.68 1.10 0.93
C LEU A 23 -7.72 -0.22 1.67
N CYS A 24 -6.74 -1.09 1.43
CA CYS A 24 -6.57 -2.30 2.20
C CYS A 24 -5.83 -1.99 3.48
N VAL A 25 -6.36 -2.39 4.63
CA VAL A 25 -5.65 -2.16 5.90
C VAL A 25 -4.30 -2.88 5.94
N HIS A 26 -4.15 -4.02 5.26
CA HIS A 26 -2.93 -4.81 5.26
C HIS A 26 -1.95 -4.43 4.15
N HIS A 27 -2.45 -4.19 2.94
CA HIS A 27 -1.63 -3.97 1.75
C HIS A 27 -1.65 -2.51 1.25
N GLY A 28 -2.30 -1.63 2.00
CA GLY A 28 -2.45 -0.23 1.67
C GLY A 28 -3.07 -0.05 0.28
N PRO A 29 -2.51 0.86 -0.54
CA PRO A 29 -3.04 1.15 -1.86
C PRO A 29 -2.51 0.24 -2.98
N ALA A 30 -1.47 -0.56 -2.71
CA ALA A 30 -0.94 -1.55 -3.67
C ALA A 30 -1.90 -2.73 -3.90
N CYS A 31 -2.91 -2.84 -3.05
CA CYS A 31 -3.87 -3.93 -3.05
C CYS A 31 -4.88 -3.90 -4.20
N GLU A 32 -5.12 -2.73 -4.80
CA GLU A 32 -6.26 -2.51 -5.72
C GLU A 32 -7.59 -3.04 -5.15
N LEU A 33 -7.81 -2.84 -3.84
CA LEU A 33 -8.97 -3.38 -3.13
C LEU A 33 -10.25 -2.91 -3.82
N GLY A 34 -11.03 -3.88 -4.32
CA GLY A 34 -12.18 -3.62 -5.19
C GLY A 34 -12.20 -4.45 -6.47
N THR A 35 -11.20 -5.28 -6.75
CA THR A 35 -11.17 -6.03 -8.03
C THR A 35 -11.65 -7.47 -7.97
N VAL A 36 -11.54 -8.24 -6.88
CA VAL A 36 -12.06 -9.62 -6.92
C VAL A 36 -12.34 -10.21 -5.52
N GLU A 37 -13.58 -10.68 -5.30
CA GLU A 37 -13.83 -11.76 -4.35
C GLU A 37 -12.90 -12.94 -4.67
N LEU A 38 -12.32 -13.58 -3.64
CA LEU A 38 -11.53 -14.80 -3.87
C LEU A 38 -12.42 -15.83 -4.58
N PRO A 39 -11.98 -16.39 -5.73
CA PRO A 39 -12.76 -17.42 -6.41
C PRO A 39 -13.07 -18.57 -5.44
N GLU A 40 -14.27 -19.14 -5.54
CA GLU A 40 -14.79 -20.15 -4.62
C GLU A 40 -13.80 -21.29 -4.36
N ILE A 41 -13.06 -21.73 -5.38
CA ILE A 41 -12.06 -22.79 -5.26
C ILE A 41 -10.92 -22.43 -4.28
N TYR A 42 -10.46 -21.18 -4.26
CA TYR A 42 -9.41 -20.74 -3.34
C TYR A 42 -9.93 -20.73 -1.91
N ARG A 43 -11.16 -20.25 -1.71
CA ARG A 43 -11.83 -20.31 -0.41
C ARG A 43 -11.94 -21.74 0.09
N MET A 44 -12.45 -22.66 -0.74
CA MET A 44 -12.59 -24.07 -0.38
C MET A 44 -11.26 -24.72 0.00
N VAL A 45 -10.18 -24.44 -0.73
CA VAL A 45 -8.84 -24.98 -0.45
C VAL A 45 -8.28 -24.46 0.87
N VAL A 46 -8.41 -23.15 1.14
CA VAL A 46 -7.96 -22.56 2.41
C VAL A 46 -8.78 -23.11 3.57
N GLU A 47 -10.12 -23.16 3.47
CA GLU A 47 -10.99 -23.74 4.50
C GLU A 47 -10.65 -25.22 4.78
N ALA A 48 -10.39 -26.02 3.74
CA ALA A 48 -9.98 -27.41 3.90
C ALA A 48 -8.66 -27.54 4.66
N ARG A 49 -7.67 -26.71 4.33
CA ARG A 49 -6.38 -26.67 5.02
C ARG A 49 -6.50 -26.21 6.48
N GLN A 50 -7.35 -25.22 6.76
CA GLN A 50 -7.66 -24.79 8.13
C GLN A 50 -8.28 -25.93 8.96
N ARG A 51 -9.23 -26.68 8.38
CA ARG A 51 -9.85 -27.85 9.05
C ARG A 51 -8.83 -28.95 9.37
N LEU A 52 -7.75 -29.05 8.59
CA LEU A 52 -6.64 -29.97 8.82
C LEU A 52 -5.58 -29.42 9.79
N GLY A 53 -5.79 -28.22 10.36
CA GLY A 53 -4.85 -27.59 11.29
C GLY A 53 -3.55 -27.12 10.61
N MET A 54 -3.54 -27.00 9.28
CA MET A 54 -2.38 -26.50 8.55
C MET A 54 -2.31 -24.97 8.65
N THR A 55 -1.10 -24.43 8.77
CA THR A 55 -0.88 -22.98 8.68
C THR A 55 -1.22 -22.49 7.29
N VAL A 56 -2.23 -21.63 7.19
CA VAL A 56 -2.64 -20.96 5.95
C VAL A 56 -2.99 -19.51 6.23
N PRO A 57 -2.82 -18.63 5.22
CA PRO A 57 -3.23 -17.24 5.34
C PRO A 57 -4.75 -17.13 5.60
N PRO A 58 -5.17 -16.08 6.33
CA PRO A 58 -6.59 -15.79 6.51
C PRO A 58 -7.30 -15.56 5.17
N LEU A 59 -8.57 -15.96 5.09
CA LEU A 59 -9.42 -15.73 3.90
C LEU A 59 -9.71 -14.25 3.67
N ASP A 60 -9.57 -13.43 4.72
CA ASP A 60 -9.85 -12.01 4.79
C ASP A 60 -8.58 -11.15 4.81
N GLU A 61 -7.47 -11.61 4.21
CA GLU A 61 -6.24 -10.81 4.03
C GLU A 61 -6.47 -9.45 3.38
N HIS A 62 -7.62 -9.27 2.73
CA HIS A 62 -8.08 -8.02 2.15
C HIS A 62 -9.30 -7.50 2.90
N ARG A 63 -9.06 -6.56 3.82
CA ARG A 63 -10.13 -5.82 4.50
C ARG A 63 -10.05 -4.35 4.14
N VAL A 64 -11.20 -3.79 3.76
CA VAL A 64 -11.34 -2.35 3.53
C VAL A 64 -11.07 -1.63 4.85
N ALA A 65 -10.12 -0.71 4.83
CA ALA A 65 -9.81 0.14 5.96
C ALA A 65 -11.01 1.01 6.31
N THR A 66 -11.28 1.14 7.61
CA THR A 66 -12.22 2.13 8.13
C THR A 66 -11.73 3.54 7.79
N PRO A 67 -12.60 4.57 7.82
CA PRO A 67 -12.17 5.95 7.59
C PRO A 67 -11.04 6.41 8.53
N ALA A 68 -11.04 5.92 9.78
CA ALA A 68 -10.01 6.22 10.77
C ALA A 68 -8.66 5.58 10.42
N GLU A 69 -8.65 4.28 10.09
CA GLU A 69 -7.44 3.56 9.66
C GLU A 69 -6.88 4.14 8.37
N ALA A 70 -7.74 4.48 7.40
CA ALA A 70 -7.32 5.13 6.17
C ALA A 70 -6.73 6.52 6.44
N ALA A 71 -7.25 7.26 7.44
CA ALA A 71 -6.71 8.57 7.83
C ALA A 71 -5.36 8.45 8.52
N GLU A 72 -5.19 7.43 9.35
CA GLU A 72 -3.92 7.10 9.98
C GLU A 72 -2.86 6.73 8.95
N TYR A 73 -3.17 5.80 8.04
CA TYR A 73 -2.29 5.44 6.93
C TYR A 73 -1.82 6.67 6.15
N ARG A 74 -2.74 7.60 5.83
CA ARG A 74 -2.38 8.83 5.11
C ARG A 74 -1.38 9.68 5.87
N ARG A 75 -1.59 9.88 7.18
CA ARG A 75 -0.66 10.66 8.01
C ARG A 75 0.73 10.01 8.07
N GLU A 76 0.78 8.69 8.25
CA GLU A 76 2.04 7.95 8.30
C GLU A 76 2.78 8.00 6.96
N PHE A 77 2.04 7.83 5.86
CA PHE A 77 2.59 7.94 4.52
C PHE A 77 3.13 9.34 4.23
N ASP A 78 2.38 10.40 4.55
CA ASP A 78 2.79 11.78 4.34
C ASP A 78 4.07 12.11 5.12
N ALA A 79 4.17 11.62 6.37
CA ALA A 79 5.38 11.78 7.18
C ALA A 79 6.58 11.06 6.57
N ALA A 80 6.40 9.81 6.13
CA ALA A 80 7.46 9.03 5.50
C ALA A 80 7.90 9.63 4.15
N LEU A 81 6.95 10.18 3.37
CA LEU A 81 7.23 10.86 2.12
C LEU A 81 8.04 12.14 2.36
N ALA A 82 7.65 12.97 3.33
CA ALA A 82 8.38 14.18 3.68
C ALA A 82 9.81 13.86 4.14
N GLU A 83 10.00 12.80 4.95
CA GLU A 83 11.32 12.34 5.36
C GLU A 83 12.16 11.88 4.16
N ALA A 84 11.57 11.11 3.24
CA ALA A 84 12.26 10.66 2.02
C ALA A 84 12.65 11.83 1.12
N GLN A 85 11.77 12.82 0.93
CA GLN A 85 12.07 14.03 0.16
C GLN A 85 13.20 14.84 0.80
N ALA A 86 13.21 14.99 2.14
CA ALA A 86 14.29 15.68 2.85
C ALA A 86 15.64 14.95 2.69
N ARG A 87 15.65 13.62 2.80
CA ARG A 87 16.86 12.81 2.55
C ARG A 87 17.34 12.95 1.11
N ASN A 88 16.43 12.89 0.14
CA ASN A 88 16.78 13.07 -1.27
C ASN A 88 17.37 14.45 -1.53
N ALA A 89 16.76 15.51 -0.99
CA ALA A 89 17.26 16.87 -1.13
C ALA A 89 18.68 17.03 -0.54
N ALA A 90 18.96 16.41 0.61
CA ALA A 90 20.28 16.41 1.22
C ALA A 90 21.32 15.68 0.35
N VAL A 91 20.97 14.50 -0.17
CA VAL A 91 21.84 13.73 -1.09
C VAL A 91 22.08 14.50 -2.38
N GLU A 92 21.06 15.14 -2.93
CA GLU A 92 21.20 15.97 -4.13
C GLU A 92 22.10 17.19 -3.91
N ALA A 93 21.98 17.86 -2.74
CA ALA A 93 22.86 18.96 -2.36
C ALA A 93 24.32 18.49 -2.24
N GLU A 94 24.55 17.35 -1.59
CA GLU A 94 25.88 16.72 -1.50
C GLU A 94 26.47 16.45 -2.90
N LEU A 95 25.67 15.87 -3.81
CA LEU A 95 26.08 15.59 -5.19
C LEU A 95 26.38 16.85 -6.01
N ARG A 96 25.73 17.98 -5.69
CA ARG A 96 26.02 19.30 -6.29
C ARG A 96 27.20 20.01 -5.64
N GLY A 97 27.73 19.51 -4.52
CA GLY A 97 28.79 20.15 -3.74
C GLY A 97 28.30 21.34 -2.89
N GLU A 98 27.00 21.39 -2.58
CA GLU A 98 26.39 22.37 -1.69
C GLU A 98 26.60 21.96 -0.22
N PRO A 99 26.80 22.92 0.71
CA PRO A 99 26.82 22.61 2.13
C PRO A 99 25.41 22.18 2.62
N LEU A 100 25.38 21.13 3.45
CA LEU A 100 24.17 20.60 4.10
C LEU A 100 23.55 21.59 5.10
#